data_AF-A0A8T6QHW1-F1
#
_entry.id   AF-A0A8T6QHW1-F1
#
_cell.length_a   1.000
_cell.length_b   1.000
_cell.length_c   1.000
_cell.angle_alpha   90.00
_cell.angle_beta   90.00
_cell.angle_gamma   90.00
#
_symmetry.space_group_name_H-M   'P 1'
#
loop_
_entity.id
_entity.type
_entity.pdbx_description
1 polymer ?
#
loop_
_entity_poly.entity_id
_entity_poly.type
_entity_poly.pdbx_seq_one_letter_code
_entity_poly.pdbx_strand_id
1 'polypeptide(L)'
;IHRTDDRTQSNIGFGWRHFSGNDWMAGVNTFIDHDLSRSHTRIGVGAEYWRDYLKLSANGYIRASGWKKSPDIEDYQERPANGWDIRAEGYLPAWPQLGASLMYEQYYGDEVGLFGKDKRQKDPHAISAEVTYTPVPLLTLSGGHKQGKSGENDTRFGLEVNYRSGEPLAKQLDTDSIRERRMLAGSRYDLVERNNNIVLEYRKSEVIRIALPERIEGKGGQTLSLGLVVSKATHGLKNVQWEAPSLLAEGGKITGQGSQWQVTLPAYRPG
;
A
#
# COMPACT_ATOMS: atom_id res chain seq x y z
N ILE A 1 -0.25 12.19 14.26
CA ILE A 1 0.16 10.78 14.51
C ILE A 1 -1.12 9.98 14.68
N HIS A 2 -1.25 8.84 14.02
CA HIS A 2 -2.38 7.93 14.19
C HIS A 2 -1.90 6.47 14.26
N ARG A 3 -2.77 5.58 14.73
CA ARG A 3 -2.53 4.13 14.73
C ARG A 3 -3.61 3.44 13.92
N THR A 4 -3.21 2.61 12.96
CA THR A 4 -4.10 1.84 12.08
C THR A 4 -3.40 0.54 11.71
N ASP A 5 -4.09 -0.60 11.73
CA ASP A 5 -3.53 -1.93 11.43
C ASP A 5 -2.21 -2.22 12.16
N ASP A 6 -2.17 -1.92 13.47
CA ASP A 6 -0.99 -2.02 14.33
C ASP A 6 0.24 -1.21 13.91
N ARG A 7 0.06 -0.24 13.01
CA ARG A 7 1.10 0.67 12.55
C ARG A 7 0.87 2.06 13.13
N THR A 8 1.90 2.59 13.77
CA THR A 8 1.96 3.98 14.17
C THR A 8 2.53 4.80 13.03
N GLN A 9 1.74 5.76 12.53
CA GLN A 9 2.11 6.59 11.39
C GLN A 9 2.09 8.07 11.80
N SER A 10 3.04 8.83 11.27
CA SER A 10 3.08 10.29 11.38
C SER A 10 2.93 10.91 9.99
N ASN A 11 2.23 12.03 9.93
CA ASN A 11 2.01 12.79 8.72
C ASN A 11 2.31 14.24 9.06
N ILE A 12 3.23 14.85 8.32
CA ILE A 12 3.59 16.27 8.46
C ILE A 12 3.39 16.89 7.09
N GLY A 13 2.65 17.98 7.03
CA GLY A 13 2.36 18.65 5.76
C GLY A 13 2.32 20.15 5.88
N PHE A 14 2.46 20.77 4.71
CA PHE A 14 2.29 22.19 4.49
C PHE A 14 1.33 22.39 3.32
N GLY A 15 0.55 23.46 3.35
CA GLY A 15 -0.36 23.79 2.26
C GLY A 15 -0.67 25.26 2.20
N TRP A 16 -1.17 25.68 1.05
CA TRP A 16 -1.61 27.03 0.77
C TRP A 16 -2.99 26.99 0.13
N ARG A 17 -3.88 27.87 0.58
CA ARG A 17 -5.26 28.02 0.09
C ARG A 17 -5.49 29.46 -0.32
N HIS A 18 -5.97 29.66 -1.54
CA HIS A 18 -6.39 30.94 -2.08
C HIS A 18 -7.91 31.02 -2.10
N PHE A 19 -8.46 32.11 -1.57
CA PHE A 19 -9.90 32.35 -1.50
C PHE A 19 -10.27 33.53 -2.39
N SER A 20 -11.22 33.31 -3.31
CA SER A 20 -11.84 34.37 -4.10
C SER A 20 -13.12 34.83 -3.43
N GLY A 21 -12.98 35.67 -2.40
CA GLY A 21 -14.09 36.06 -1.53
C GLY A 21 -14.71 34.82 -0.86
N ASN A 22 -16.03 34.68 -0.96
CA ASN A 22 -16.78 33.53 -0.43
C ASN A 22 -17.28 32.57 -1.53
N ASP A 23 -16.88 32.74 -2.80
CA ASP A 23 -17.40 31.93 -3.91
C ASP A 23 -16.66 30.59 -4.06
N TRP A 24 -15.32 30.63 -4.06
CA TRP A 24 -14.50 29.43 -4.19
C TRP A 24 -13.13 29.56 -3.51
N MET A 25 -12.54 28.40 -3.21
CA MET A 25 -11.18 28.24 -2.73
C MET A 25 -10.44 27.25 -3.63
N ALA A 26 -9.19 27.56 -3.97
CA ALA A 26 -8.26 26.60 -4.57
C ALA A 26 -7.02 26.46 -3.69
N GLY A 27 -6.56 25.24 -3.50
CA GLY A 27 -5.45 24.94 -2.61
C GLY A 27 -4.48 23.93 -3.20
N VAL A 28 -3.25 23.99 -2.70
CA VAL A 28 -2.22 22.97 -2.94
C VAL A 28 -1.58 22.59 -1.62
N ASN A 29 -1.22 21.33 -1.49
CA ASN A 29 -0.61 20.81 -0.27
C ASN A 29 0.46 19.76 -0.58
N THR A 30 1.37 19.56 0.38
CA THR A 30 2.41 18.55 0.32
C THR A 30 2.60 17.94 1.70
N PHE A 31 2.77 16.63 1.74
CA PHE A 31 2.91 15.84 2.96
C PHE A 31 4.09 14.90 2.89
N ILE A 32 4.72 14.68 4.03
CA ILE A 32 5.63 13.57 4.29
C ILE A 32 4.90 12.66 5.28
N ASP A 33 4.61 11.45 4.83
CA ASP A 33 4.07 10.38 5.66
C ASP A 33 5.20 9.44 6.04
N HIS A 34 5.28 9.10 7.33
CA HIS A 34 6.26 8.16 7.84
C HIS A 34 5.59 7.12 8.74
N ASP A 35 5.74 5.86 8.36
CA ASP A 35 5.38 4.72 9.18
C ASP A 35 6.49 4.48 10.20
N LEU A 36 6.25 4.83 11.47
CA LEU A 36 7.19 4.67 12.55
C LEU A 36 7.38 3.19 12.94
N SER A 37 6.38 2.34 12.69
CA SER A 37 6.43 0.91 13.02
C SER A 37 7.25 0.11 12.01
N ARG A 38 7.23 0.50 10.72
CA ARG A 38 7.90 -0.24 9.62
C ARG A 38 8.96 0.57 8.88
N SER A 39 9.16 1.81 9.30
CA SER A 39 10.11 2.78 8.73
C SER A 39 9.86 3.08 7.25
N HIS A 40 8.62 3.04 6.75
CA HIS A 40 8.31 3.41 5.37
C HIS A 40 8.03 4.89 5.23
N THR A 41 8.54 5.53 4.18
CA THR A 41 8.34 6.96 3.91
C THR A 41 7.66 7.16 2.57
N ARG A 42 6.66 8.03 2.55
CA ARG A 42 5.88 8.40 1.35
C ARG A 42 5.75 9.92 1.30
N ILE A 43 5.81 10.47 0.10
CA ILE A 43 5.52 11.88 -0.18
C ILE A 43 4.13 11.96 -0.81
N GLY A 44 3.29 12.84 -0.28
CA GLY A 44 1.98 13.16 -0.83
C GLY A 44 1.99 14.56 -1.42
N VAL A 45 1.33 14.74 -2.57
CA VAL A 45 1.03 16.06 -3.14
C VAL A 45 -0.46 16.12 -3.42
N GLY A 46 -1.09 17.25 -3.13
CA GLY A 46 -2.54 17.39 -3.26
C GLY A 46 -2.96 18.73 -3.82
N ALA A 47 -4.10 18.72 -4.50
CA ALA A 47 -4.81 19.90 -4.96
C ALA A 47 -6.25 19.88 -4.41
N GLU A 48 -6.77 21.05 -4.08
CA GLU A 48 -8.09 21.26 -3.49
C GLU A 48 -8.87 22.29 -4.30
N TYR A 49 -10.17 22.05 -4.48
CA TYR A 49 -11.11 23.04 -5.02
C TYR A 49 -12.44 22.97 -4.26
N TRP A 50 -12.74 24.00 -3.47
CA TRP A 50 -13.90 24.00 -2.58
C TRP A 50 -14.85 25.16 -2.89
N ARG A 51 -16.13 24.95 -2.60
CA ARG A 51 -17.22 25.92 -2.63
C ARG A 51 -18.12 25.68 -1.42
N ASP A 52 -19.14 26.51 -1.24
CA ASP A 52 -20.20 26.22 -0.27
C ASP A 52 -20.78 24.82 -0.51
N TYR A 53 -20.80 24.00 0.54
CA TYR A 53 -21.31 22.64 0.54
C TYR A 53 -20.61 21.65 -0.40
N LEU A 54 -19.46 21.99 -0.99
CA LEU A 54 -18.73 21.11 -1.91
C LEU A 54 -17.23 21.21 -1.71
N LYS A 55 -16.57 20.06 -1.53
CA LYS A 55 -15.12 19.93 -1.50
C LYS A 55 -14.67 18.91 -2.54
N LEU A 56 -13.78 19.33 -3.42
CA LEU A 56 -13.08 18.45 -4.34
C LEU A 56 -11.60 18.39 -3.93
N SER A 57 -11.02 17.19 -3.95
CA SER A 57 -9.59 17.00 -3.78
C SER A 57 -9.04 15.95 -4.74
N ALA A 58 -7.77 16.12 -5.10
CA ALA A 58 -7.00 15.15 -5.85
C ALA A 58 -5.64 15.02 -5.20
N ASN A 59 -5.22 13.79 -4.90
CA ASN A 59 -3.98 13.51 -4.20
C ASN A 59 -3.13 12.49 -4.97
N GLY A 60 -1.83 12.75 -5.06
CA GLY A 60 -0.83 11.82 -5.58
C GLY A 60 0.09 11.33 -4.45
N TYR A 61 0.43 10.06 -4.49
CA TYR A 61 1.25 9.39 -3.50
C TYR A 61 2.47 8.75 -4.14
N ILE A 62 3.66 9.15 -3.69
CA ILE A 62 4.94 8.76 -4.26
C ILE A 62 5.79 8.15 -3.15
N ARG A 63 6.29 6.92 -3.37
CA ARG A 63 7.22 6.28 -2.44
C ARG A 63 8.51 7.08 -2.30
N ALA A 64 9.00 7.22 -1.07
CA ALA A 64 10.31 7.77 -0.76
C ALA A 64 11.23 6.74 -0.10
N SER A 65 10.70 5.61 0.38
CA SER A 65 11.49 4.45 0.83
C SER A 65 11.40 3.27 -0.15
N GLY A 66 12.47 2.48 -0.21
CA GLY A 66 12.54 1.26 -1.01
C GLY A 66 12.00 0.02 -0.27
N TRP A 67 12.27 -1.15 -0.87
CA TRP A 67 11.91 -2.45 -0.32
C TRP A 67 12.60 -2.74 1.01
N LYS A 68 11.82 -3.19 1.99
CA LYS A 68 12.29 -3.63 3.32
C LYS A 68 11.66 -4.98 3.65
N LYS A 69 12.29 -5.76 4.54
CA LYS A 69 11.72 -7.03 5.00
C LYS A 69 10.35 -6.77 5.64
N SER A 70 9.34 -7.54 5.24
CA SER A 70 8.01 -7.47 5.86
C SER A 70 8.05 -8.12 7.25
N PRO A 71 7.56 -7.44 8.30
CA PRO A 71 7.37 -8.05 9.61
C PRO A 71 6.13 -8.96 9.65
N ASP A 72 5.22 -8.79 8.68
CA ASP A 72 3.89 -9.39 8.69
C ASP A 72 3.75 -10.67 7.87
N ILE A 73 4.63 -10.84 6.89
CA ILE A 73 4.57 -11.91 5.89
C ILE A 73 5.96 -12.49 5.76
N GLU A 74 6.08 -13.77 6.13
CA GLU A 74 7.33 -14.52 6.01
C GLU A 74 7.81 -14.55 4.57
N ASP A 75 9.11 -14.35 4.37
CA ASP A 75 9.75 -14.34 3.05
C ASP A 75 9.23 -13.27 2.08
N TYR A 76 8.67 -12.17 2.57
CA TYR A 76 8.30 -11.03 1.73
C TYR A 76 9.06 -9.76 2.10
N GLN A 77 9.15 -8.88 1.10
CA GLN A 77 9.52 -7.50 1.28
C GLN A 77 8.28 -6.63 1.03
N GLU A 78 8.27 -5.44 1.63
CA GLU A 78 7.23 -4.43 1.48
C GLU A 78 7.85 -3.05 1.22
N ARG A 79 7.09 -2.18 0.56
CA ARG A 79 7.39 -0.75 0.36
C ARG A 79 6.08 0.02 0.14
N PRO A 80 6.07 1.36 0.22
CA PRO A 80 4.91 2.15 -0.20
C PRO A 80 4.58 1.91 -1.67
N ALA A 81 3.30 1.66 -1.96
CA ALA A 81 2.78 1.66 -3.32
C ALA A 81 2.62 3.11 -3.80
N ASN A 82 2.99 3.37 -5.06
CA ASN A 82 2.61 4.64 -5.69
C ASN A 82 1.13 4.58 -6.05
N GLY A 83 0.45 5.72 -6.01
CA GLY A 83 -0.95 5.79 -6.36
C GLY A 83 -1.49 7.21 -6.34
N TRP A 84 -2.78 7.33 -6.55
CA TRP A 84 -3.49 8.59 -6.48
C TRP A 84 -4.96 8.35 -6.11
N ASP A 85 -5.61 9.39 -5.62
CA ASP A 85 -7.05 9.42 -5.42
C ASP A 85 -7.66 10.74 -5.90
N ILE A 86 -8.96 10.68 -6.19
CA ILE A 86 -9.83 11.84 -6.34
C ILE A 86 -11.01 11.67 -5.40
N ARG A 87 -11.44 12.77 -4.78
CA ARG A 87 -12.54 12.77 -3.83
C ARG A 87 -13.46 13.96 -4.09
N ALA A 88 -14.75 13.69 -4.00
CA ALA A 88 -15.79 14.70 -3.93
C ALA A 88 -16.58 14.49 -2.64
N GLU A 89 -16.68 15.51 -1.82
CA GLU A 89 -17.52 15.54 -0.63
C GLU A 89 -18.52 16.68 -0.77
N GLY A 90 -19.79 16.40 -0.51
CA GLY A 90 -20.85 17.38 -0.61
C GLY A 90 -21.85 17.28 0.52
N TYR A 91 -22.52 18.40 0.81
CA TYR A 91 -23.57 18.50 1.82
C TYR A 91 -24.85 19.03 1.19
N LEU A 92 -26.01 18.58 1.64
CA LEU A 92 -27.28 19.08 1.11
C LEU A 92 -27.54 20.50 1.65
N PRO A 93 -27.65 21.55 0.80
CA PRO A 93 -27.86 22.91 1.30
C PRO A 93 -29.15 23.09 2.10
N ALA A 94 -30.21 22.36 1.72
CA ALA A 94 -31.47 22.34 2.45
C ALA A 94 -31.40 21.57 3.78
N TRP A 95 -30.46 20.63 3.91
CA TRP A 95 -30.28 19.75 5.07
C TRP A 95 -28.78 19.56 5.35
N PRO A 96 -28.07 20.59 5.89
CA PRO A 96 -26.61 20.60 5.98
C PRO A 96 -26.02 19.58 6.96
N GLN A 97 -26.88 18.97 7.79
CA GLN A 97 -26.57 17.76 8.56
C GLN A 97 -26.27 16.53 7.70
N LEU A 98 -26.76 16.46 6.46
CA LEU A 98 -26.57 15.31 5.57
C LEU A 98 -25.44 15.59 4.58
N GLY A 99 -24.42 14.74 4.62
CA GLY A 99 -23.30 14.75 3.69
C GLY A 99 -23.18 13.44 2.92
N ALA A 100 -22.54 13.51 1.76
CA ALA A 100 -22.14 12.37 0.97
C ALA A 100 -20.72 12.58 0.44
N SER A 101 -19.93 11.52 0.39
CA SER A 101 -18.63 11.54 -0.26
C SER A 101 -18.47 10.39 -1.25
N LEU A 102 -17.76 10.65 -2.33
CA LEU A 102 -17.37 9.70 -3.33
C LEU A 102 -15.86 9.81 -3.54
N MET A 103 -15.16 8.68 -3.51
CA MET A 103 -13.72 8.62 -3.73
C MET A 103 -13.40 7.54 -4.75
N TYR A 104 -12.50 7.83 -5.67
CA TYR A 104 -11.83 6.83 -6.50
C TYR A 104 -10.34 6.83 -6.19
N GLU A 105 -9.76 5.66 -5.96
CA GLU A 105 -8.33 5.50 -5.69
C GLU A 105 -7.73 4.40 -6.58
N GLN A 106 -6.50 4.62 -7.06
CA GLN A 106 -5.74 3.67 -7.88
C GLN A 106 -4.30 3.62 -7.38
N TYR A 107 -3.76 2.41 -7.23
CA TYR A 107 -2.38 2.15 -6.84
C TYR A 107 -1.69 1.24 -7.85
N TYR A 108 -0.36 1.29 -7.90
CA TYR A 108 0.45 0.58 -8.90
C TYR A 108 1.47 -0.34 -8.23
N GLY A 109 1.59 -1.55 -8.79
CA GLY A 109 2.49 -2.59 -8.28
C GLY A 109 1.97 -4.01 -8.56
N ASP A 110 2.85 -5.00 -8.36
CA ASP A 110 2.54 -6.40 -8.65
C ASP A 110 1.64 -7.04 -7.58
N GLU A 111 1.93 -6.77 -6.30
CA GLU A 111 1.14 -7.24 -5.15
C GLU A 111 0.83 -6.09 -4.19
N VAL A 112 -0.15 -5.26 -4.53
CA VAL A 112 -0.57 -4.12 -3.71
C VAL A 112 -1.70 -4.51 -2.75
N GLY A 113 -1.54 -4.21 -1.46
CA GLY A 113 -2.51 -4.52 -0.40
C GLY A 113 -3.57 -3.43 -0.19
N LEU A 114 -4.35 -3.07 -1.22
CA LEU A 114 -5.38 -2.02 -1.13
C LEU A 114 -6.55 -2.36 -0.18
N PHE A 115 -6.86 -3.65 -0.06
CA PHE A 115 -7.88 -4.21 0.84
C PHE A 115 -7.25 -5.01 2.00
N GLY A 116 -6.00 -4.69 2.33
CA GLY A 116 -5.22 -5.38 3.36
C GLY A 116 -4.18 -6.33 2.78
N LYS A 117 -3.29 -6.78 3.66
CA LYS A 117 -2.10 -7.55 3.29
C LYS A 117 -2.38 -8.93 2.73
N ASP A 118 -3.54 -9.53 3.01
CA ASP A 118 -3.87 -10.89 2.53
C ASP A 118 -4.63 -10.88 1.19
N LYS A 119 -5.09 -9.70 0.75
CA LYS A 119 -5.90 -9.49 -0.46
C LYS A 119 -5.14 -8.66 -1.49
N ARG A 120 -3.89 -9.07 -1.75
CA ARG A 120 -2.98 -8.32 -2.63
C ARG A 120 -3.35 -8.51 -4.10
N GLN A 121 -3.24 -7.44 -4.88
CA GLN A 121 -3.65 -7.44 -6.27
C GLN A 121 -2.68 -6.64 -7.14
N LYS A 122 -2.66 -6.96 -8.44
CA LYS A 122 -1.94 -6.16 -9.43
C LYS A 122 -2.73 -4.93 -9.85
N ASP A 123 -2.08 -3.78 -9.70
CA ASP A 123 -2.58 -2.44 -10.03
C ASP A 123 -4.05 -2.22 -9.59
N PRO A 124 -4.37 -2.32 -8.28
CA PRO A 124 -5.74 -2.27 -7.80
C PRO A 124 -6.30 -0.85 -7.79
N HIS A 125 -7.62 -0.77 -7.98
CA HIS A 125 -8.42 0.42 -7.74
C HIS A 125 -9.60 0.11 -6.82
N ALA A 126 -10.17 1.17 -6.26
CA ALA A 126 -11.41 1.10 -5.52
C ALA A 126 -12.26 2.37 -5.69
N ILE A 127 -13.56 2.21 -5.58
CA ILE A 127 -14.55 3.27 -5.43
C ILE A 127 -15.12 3.17 -4.02
N SER A 128 -15.13 4.28 -3.28
CA SER A 128 -15.77 4.39 -1.97
C SER A 128 -16.91 5.39 -2.03
N ALA A 129 -18.06 5.02 -1.51
CA ALA A 129 -19.19 5.92 -1.27
C ALA A 129 -19.51 5.93 0.22
N GLU A 130 -19.66 7.12 0.81
CA GLU A 130 -19.97 7.29 2.24
C GLU A 130 -21.06 8.33 2.42
N VAL A 131 -22.00 8.07 3.33
CA VAL A 131 -23.04 9.01 3.76
C VAL A 131 -22.78 9.38 5.21
N THR A 132 -22.88 10.67 5.51
CA THR A 132 -22.68 11.21 6.85
C THR A 132 -23.93 11.93 7.35
N TYR A 133 -24.19 11.81 8.65
CA TYR A 133 -25.22 12.54 9.36
C TYR A 133 -24.63 13.20 10.60
N THR A 134 -24.58 14.53 10.60
CA THR A 134 -24.09 15.37 11.69
C THR A 134 -25.29 16.07 12.34
N PRO A 135 -25.97 15.48 13.34
CA PRO A 135 -27.12 16.11 13.98
C PRO A 135 -26.76 17.37 14.77
N VAL A 136 -25.56 17.39 15.34
CA VAL A 136 -24.99 18.51 16.07
C VAL A 136 -23.50 18.63 15.73
N PRO A 137 -22.90 19.82 15.83
CA PRO A 137 -21.51 20.00 15.42
C PRO A 137 -20.47 19.17 16.21
N LEU A 138 -20.82 18.64 17.39
CA LEU A 138 -20.00 17.73 18.20
C LEU A 138 -20.02 16.27 17.71
N LEU A 139 -21.03 15.84 16.95
CA LEU A 139 -21.27 14.42 16.66
C LEU A 139 -21.54 14.20 15.17
N THR A 140 -20.81 13.25 14.56
CA THR A 140 -21.07 12.78 13.19
C THR A 140 -21.20 11.26 13.19
N LEU A 141 -22.24 10.76 12.53
CA LEU A 141 -22.44 9.36 12.21
C LEU A 141 -22.10 9.13 10.74
N SER A 142 -21.47 8.01 10.40
CA SER A 142 -21.20 7.68 9.00
C SER A 142 -21.44 6.21 8.67
N GLY A 143 -21.79 5.98 7.41
CA GLY A 143 -21.92 4.66 6.82
C GLY A 143 -21.32 4.69 5.42
N GLY A 144 -20.35 3.84 5.15
CA GLY A 144 -19.64 3.82 3.89
C GLY A 144 -19.41 2.41 3.35
N HIS A 145 -19.29 2.33 2.02
CA HIS A 145 -19.00 1.12 1.30
C HIS A 145 -17.89 1.38 0.28
N LYS A 146 -16.86 0.54 0.31
CA LYS A 146 -15.74 0.53 -0.61
C LYS A 146 -15.79 -0.74 -1.45
N GLN A 147 -15.77 -0.59 -2.77
CA GLN A 147 -15.76 -1.68 -3.74
C GLN A 147 -14.49 -1.60 -4.58
N GLY A 148 -13.82 -2.72 -4.79
CA GLY A 148 -12.62 -2.83 -5.59
C GLY A 148 -12.66 -3.95 -6.61
N LYS A 149 -11.52 -4.13 -7.27
CA LYS A 149 -11.29 -5.18 -8.27
C LYS A 149 -11.43 -6.58 -7.66
N SER A 150 -11.81 -7.53 -8.50
CA SER A 150 -12.02 -8.95 -8.14
C SER A 150 -13.06 -9.19 -7.04
N GLY A 151 -14.07 -8.32 -6.95
CA GLY A 151 -15.17 -8.47 -5.98
C GLY A 151 -14.82 -8.08 -4.55
N GLU A 152 -13.61 -7.56 -4.29
CA GLU A 152 -13.23 -7.08 -2.97
C GLU A 152 -14.11 -5.92 -2.52
N ASN A 153 -14.59 -5.99 -1.29
CA ASN A 153 -15.39 -4.93 -0.69
C ASN A 153 -15.13 -4.79 0.80
N ASP A 154 -15.52 -3.63 1.33
CA ASP A 154 -15.45 -3.30 2.75
C ASP A 154 -16.59 -2.34 3.10
N THR A 155 -17.33 -2.63 4.16
CA THR A 155 -18.43 -1.82 4.68
C THR A 155 -18.07 -1.32 6.06
N ARG A 156 -18.16 -0.01 6.28
CA ARG A 156 -17.73 0.64 7.51
C ARG A 156 -18.83 1.52 8.07
N PHE A 157 -18.97 1.47 9.39
CA PHE A 157 -19.82 2.38 10.15
C PHE A 157 -18.94 3.16 11.12
N GLY A 158 -19.16 4.47 11.18
CA GLY A 158 -18.34 5.40 11.96
C GLY A 158 -19.18 6.22 12.94
N LEU A 159 -18.57 6.53 14.08
CA LEU A 159 -19.03 7.55 15.01
C LEU A 159 -17.83 8.45 15.32
N GLU A 160 -17.98 9.74 15.06
CA GLU A 160 -16.95 10.75 15.27
C GLU A 160 -17.43 11.80 16.28
N VAL A 161 -16.57 12.13 17.24
CA VAL A 161 -16.82 13.16 18.25
C VAL A 161 -15.82 14.31 18.07
N ASN A 162 -16.31 15.48 17.68
CA ASN A 162 -15.52 16.67 17.35
C ASN A 162 -15.61 17.73 18.47
N TYR A 163 -14.78 17.58 19.50
CA TYR A 163 -14.74 18.55 20.60
C TYR A 163 -13.77 19.71 20.32
N ARG A 164 -14.28 20.94 20.34
CA ARG A 164 -13.48 22.17 20.18
C ARG A 164 -13.28 22.84 21.54
N SER A 165 -12.04 22.80 22.04
CA SER A 165 -11.68 23.52 23.26
C SER A 165 -11.79 25.04 23.04
N GLY A 166 -12.44 25.74 23.98
CA GLY A 166 -12.68 27.20 23.90
C GLY A 166 -13.99 27.62 23.26
N GLU A 167 -14.76 26.72 22.65
CA GLU A 167 -16.12 26.99 22.17
C GLU A 167 -17.15 26.54 23.22
N PRO A 168 -18.17 27.36 23.57
CA PRO A 168 -19.19 26.95 24.52
C PRO A 168 -19.89 25.65 24.10
N LEU A 169 -20.09 24.73 25.04
CA LEU A 169 -20.74 23.43 24.75
C LEU A 169 -22.11 23.60 24.09
N ALA A 170 -22.87 24.62 24.49
CA ALA A 170 -24.17 24.94 23.88
C ALA A 170 -24.07 25.15 22.37
N LYS A 171 -23.02 25.81 21.88
CA LYS A 171 -22.79 26.03 20.44
C LYS A 171 -22.33 24.76 19.72
N GLN A 172 -21.62 23.87 20.43
CA GLN A 172 -21.21 22.57 19.88
C GLN A 172 -22.37 21.56 19.82
N LEU A 173 -23.44 21.80 20.57
CA LEU A 173 -24.68 21.02 20.57
C LEU A 173 -25.82 21.70 19.79
N ASP A 174 -25.55 22.85 19.18
CA ASP A 174 -26.54 23.63 18.43
C ASP A 174 -26.59 23.18 16.96
N THR A 175 -27.74 22.67 16.54
CA THR A 175 -27.99 22.21 15.16
C THR A 175 -27.86 23.33 14.15
N ASP A 176 -28.25 24.57 14.49
CA ASP A 176 -28.26 25.69 13.55
C ASP A 176 -26.84 26.12 13.15
N SER A 177 -25.88 25.92 14.06
CA SER A 177 -24.46 26.15 13.85
C SER A 177 -23.81 25.24 12.78
N ILE A 178 -24.50 24.17 12.32
CA ILE A 178 -23.98 23.28 11.27
C ILE A 178 -23.90 24.00 9.93
N ARG A 179 -24.90 24.83 9.60
CA ARG A 179 -24.99 25.46 8.28
C ARG A 179 -23.76 26.33 8.00
N GLU A 180 -23.37 27.17 8.97
CA GLU A 180 -22.17 28.02 8.86
C GLU A 180 -20.89 27.21 8.67
N ARG A 181 -20.80 26.02 9.27
CA ARG A 181 -19.64 25.12 9.13
C ARG A 181 -19.50 24.53 7.73
N ARG A 182 -20.61 24.31 7.02
CA ARG A 182 -20.59 23.75 5.65
C ARG A 182 -20.33 24.81 4.57
N MET A 183 -20.39 26.09 4.92
CA MET A 183 -19.98 27.18 4.04
C MET A 183 -18.45 27.23 3.91
N LEU A 184 -17.98 27.85 2.84
CA LEU A 184 -16.56 28.02 2.55
C LEU A 184 -15.81 28.75 3.68
N ALA A 185 -16.45 29.80 4.24
CA ALA A 185 -15.89 30.56 5.34
C ALA A 185 -15.71 29.72 6.62
N GLY A 186 -16.64 28.80 6.89
CA GLY A 186 -16.60 27.92 8.06
C GLY A 186 -15.66 26.73 7.91
N SER A 187 -15.51 26.22 6.68
CA SER A 187 -14.66 25.06 6.36
C SER A 187 -13.21 25.43 6.08
N ARG A 188 -12.84 26.72 6.02
CA ARG A 188 -11.49 27.19 5.66
C ARG A 188 -10.31 26.54 6.43
N TYR A 189 -10.57 26.06 7.65
CA TYR A 189 -9.58 25.42 8.53
C TYR A 189 -9.75 23.90 8.61
N ASP A 190 -10.64 23.31 7.83
CA ASP A 190 -10.79 21.87 7.75
C ASP A 190 -9.50 21.24 7.26
N LEU A 191 -9.23 20.02 7.76
CA LEU A 191 -8.06 19.25 7.39
C LEU A 191 -8.06 18.95 5.88
N VAL A 192 -6.89 18.58 5.36
CA VAL A 192 -6.75 18.17 3.97
C VAL A 192 -7.42 16.81 3.76
N GLU A 193 -8.28 16.73 2.75
CA GLU A 193 -8.99 15.52 2.36
C GLU A 193 -8.08 14.57 1.56
N ARG A 194 -7.46 13.60 2.24
CA ARG A 194 -6.49 12.63 1.69
C ARG A 194 -6.46 11.32 2.48
N ASN A 195 -5.84 10.28 1.90
CA ASN A 195 -5.53 9.05 2.61
C ASN A 195 -4.22 9.17 3.40
N ASN A 196 -4.32 9.35 4.72
CA ASN A 196 -3.16 9.44 5.61
C ASN A 196 -2.47 8.08 5.86
N ASN A 197 -3.11 6.96 5.51
CA ASN A 197 -2.51 5.64 5.61
C ASN A 197 -1.62 5.33 4.40
N ILE A 198 -0.43 4.80 4.66
CA ILE A 198 0.48 4.32 3.62
C ILE A 198 0.03 2.93 3.16
N VAL A 199 -0.52 2.86 1.94
CA VAL A 199 -0.78 1.60 1.22
C VAL A 199 0.55 0.97 0.81
N LEU A 200 0.69 -0.33 1.07
CA LEU A 200 1.93 -1.08 0.82
C LEU A 200 1.80 -2.00 -0.41
N GLU A 201 2.90 -2.10 -1.14
CA GLU A 201 3.17 -3.12 -2.15
C GLU A 201 4.11 -4.16 -1.55
N TYR A 202 3.93 -5.42 -1.92
CA TYR A 202 4.71 -6.56 -1.47
C TYR A 202 5.43 -7.24 -2.64
N ARG A 203 6.52 -7.94 -2.33
CA ARG A 203 7.15 -8.87 -3.26
C ARG A 203 7.76 -10.03 -2.52
N LYS A 204 7.74 -11.22 -3.12
CA LYS A 204 8.42 -12.38 -2.58
C LYS A 204 9.92 -12.11 -2.53
N SER A 205 10.52 -12.37 -1.37
CA SER A 205 11.96 -12.37 -1.18
C SER A 205 12.56 -13.55 -1.93
N GLU A 206 13.70 -13.33 -2.56
CA GLU A 206 14.52 -14.44 -3.00
C GLU A 206 15.04 -15.17 -1.76
N VAL A 207 14.56 -16.39 -1.50
CA VAL A 207 14.96 -17.19 -0.33
C VAL A 207 16.05 -18.20 -0.64
N ILE A 208 16.21 -18.52 -1.93
CA ILE A 208 17.20 -19.46 -2.42
C ILE A 208 17.81 -18.92 -3.71
N ARG A 209 19.13 -18.94 -3.83
CA ARG A 209 19.85 -18.58 -5.05
C ARG A 209 20.96 -19.60 -5.30
N ILE A 210 20.77 -20.37 -6.37
CA ILE A 210 21.69 -21.42 -6.81
C ILE A 210 22.27 -21.02 -8.16
N ALA A 211 23.56 -21.28 -8.35
CA ALA A 211 24.24 -21.15 -9.63
C ALA A 211 24.98 -22.44 -9.99
N LEU A 212 25.05 -22.71 -11.29
CA LEU A 212 25.77 -23.82 -11.89
C LEU A 212 26.65 -23.31 -13.03
N PRO A 213 27.76 -24.01 -13.36
CA PRO A 213 28.50 -23.74 -14.59
C PRO A 213 27.61 -23.96 -15.81
N GLU A 214 27.73 -23.09 -16.82
CA GLU A 214 26.97 -23.24 -18.08
C GLU A 214 27.33 -24.53 -18.83
N ARG A 215 28.59 -24.96 -18.74
CA ARG A 215 29.08 -26.17 -19.39
C ARG A 215 30.15 -26.85 -18.55
N ILE A 216 30.12 -28.17 -18.52
CA ILE A 216 31.13 -29.02 -17.92
C ILE A 216 31.66 -29.93 -19.03
N GLU A 217 32.97 -29.86 -19.28
CA GLU A 217 33.64 -30.64 -20.32
C GLU A 217 34.86 -31.33 -19.74
N GLY A 218 35.16 -32.51 -20.27
CA GLY A 218 36.31 -33.29 -19.85
C GLY A 218 36.49 -34.53 -20.71
N LYS A 219 37.48 -35.33 -20.33
CA LYS A 219 37.76 -36.61 -20.99
C LYS A 219 36.79 -37.68 -20.50
N GLY A 220 36.52 -38.69 -21.32
CA GLY A 220 35.69 -39.83 -20.90
C GLY A 220 36.27 -40.52 -19.66
N GLY A 221 35.41 -40.84 -18.69
CA GLY A 221 35.82 -41.37 -17.38
C GLY A 221 36.36 -40.34 -16.39
N GLN A 222 36.51 -39.07 -16.77
CA GLN A 222 36.96 -38.02 -15.85
C GLN A 222 35.85 -37.67 -14.84
N THR A 223 36.24 -37.52 -13.58
CA THR A 223 35.38 -36.96 -12.53
C THR A 223 35.63 -35.46 -12.39
N LEU A 224 34.56 -34.67 -12.49
CA LEU A 224 34.57 -33.21 -12.43
C LEU A 224 33.60 -32.72 -11.36
N SER A 225 33.88 -31.57 -10.75
CA SER A 225 32.90 -30.91 -9.87
C SER A 225 31.72 -30.40 -10.69
N LEU A 226 30.51 -30.55 -10.17
CA LEU A 226 29.30 -29.95 -10.74
C LEU A 226 29.22 -28.44 -10.50
N GLY A 227 30.13 -27.87 -9.70
CA GLY A 227 30.21 -26.43 -9.49
C GLY A 227 28.96 -25.81 -8.85
N LEU A 228 28.23 -26.58 -8.05
CA LEU A 228 27.02 -26.11 -7.36
C LEU A 228 27.36 -25.01 -6.34
N VAL A 229 26.94 -23.78 -6.64
CA VAL A 229 27.11 -22.63 -5.75
C VAL A 229 25.77 -22.25 -5.16
N VAL A 230 25.62 -22.42 -3.85
CA VAL A 230 24.44 -21.96 -3.11
C VAL A 230 24.77 -20.62 -2.47
N SER A 231 24.49 -19.54 -3.19
CA SER A 231 24.79 -18.17 -2.77
C SER A 231 23.79 -17.61 -1.76
N LYS A 232 22.58 -18.18 -1.67
CA LYS A 232 21.57 -17.86 -0.66
C LYS A 232 20.70 -19.07 -0.34
N ALA A 233 20.45 -19.31 0.95
CA ALA A 233 19.50 -20.30 1.46
C ALA A 233 18.97 -19.84 2.83
N THR A 234 17.98 -18.94 2.84
CA THR A 234 17.46 -18.29 4.05
C THR A 234 17.01 -19.30 5.13
N HIS A 235 16.41 -20.41 4.70
CA HIS A 235 15.90 -21.46 5.59
C HIS A 235 16.79 -22.71 5.62
N GLY A 236 18.03 -22.59 5.14
CA GLY A 236 18.90 -23.73 4.89
C GLY A 236 18.48 -24.56 3.68
N LEU A 237 19.28 -25.56 3.35
CA LEU A 237 19.06 -26.48 2.23
C LEU A 237 18.87 -27.90 2.77
N LYS A 238 17.68 -28.48 2.59
CA LYS A 238 17.36 -29.81 3.15
C LYS A 238 18.03 -30.95 2.39
N ASN A 239 17.95 -30.93 1.06
CA ASN A 239 18.53 -31.96 0.20
C ASN A 239 18.83 -31.38 -1.20
N VAL A 240 19.79 -31.98 -1.90
CA VAL A 240 20.06 -31.76 -3.32
C VAL A 240 19.90 -33.09 -4.03
N GLN A 241 19.11 -33.11 -5.11
CA GLN A 241 18.92 -34.29 -5.95
C GLN A 241 19.26 -33.91 -7.39
N TRP A 242 19.94 -34.83 -8.07
CA TRP A 242 20.37 -34.67 -9.46
C TRP A 242 19.68 -35.73 -10.32
N GLU A 243 19.07 -35.28 -11.41
CA GLU A 243 18.45 -36.16 -12.40
C GLU A 243 19.18 -36.00 -13.73
N ALA A 244 19.80 -37.08 -14.20
CA ALA A 244 20.56 -37.09 -15.45
C ALA A 244 20.44 -38.43 -16.19
N PRO A 245 19.23 -38.82 -16.64
CA PRO A 245 18.97 -40.15 -17.18
C PRO A 245 19.84 -40.49 -18.40
N SER A 246 20.11 -39.53 -19.29
CA SER A 246 20.98 -39.73 -20.46
C SER A 246 22.44 -39.97 -20.08
N LEU A 247 22.96 -39.23 -19.10
CA LEU A 247 24.31 -39.42 -18.58
C LEU A 247 24.47 -40.81 -17.94
N LEU A 248 23.48 -41.21 -17.13
CA LEU A 248 23.48 -42.49 -16.41
C LEU A 248 23.36 -43.68 -17.37
N ALA A 249 22.53 -43.56 -18.42
CA ALA A 249 22.36 -44.61 -19.44
C ALA A 249 23.66 -44.89 -20.20
N GLU A 250 24.51 -43.87 -20.40
CA GLU A 250 25.81 -44.00 -21.05
C GLU A 250 26.94 -44.43 -20.09
N GLY A 251 26.61 -44.75 -18.84
CA GLY A 251 27.57 -45.22 -17.82
C GLY A 251 28.25 -44.10 -17.03
N GLY A 252 27.81 -42.85 -17.19
CA GLY A 252 28.21 -41.74 -16.32
C GLY A 252 27.61 -41.88 -14.92
N LYS A 253 28.14 -41.12 -13.95
CA LYS A 253 27.70 -41.16 -12.55
C LYS A 253 27.64 -39.77 -11.96
N ILE A 254 26.68 -39.52 -11.07
CA ILE A 254 26.64 -38.32 -10.24
C ILE A 254 26.70 -38.76 -8.78
N THR A 255 27.67 -38.24 -8.04
CA THR A 255 27.86 -38.57 -6.63
C THR A 255 28.14 -37.30 -5.84
N GLY A 256 27.70 -37.24 -4.60
CA GLY A 256 27.87 -36.07 -3.77
C GLY A 256 26.98 -36.06 -2.54
N GLN A 257 27.21 -35.06 -1.68
CA GLN A 257 26.40 -34.81 -0.50
C GLN A 257 26.37 -33.30 -0.22
N GLY A 258 25.23 -32.80 0.26
CA GLY A 258 25.06 -31.39 0.55
C GLY A 258 25.24 -30.55 -0.72
N SER A 259 26.18 -29.59 -0.69
CA SER A 259 26.54 -28.76 -1.84
C SER A 259 27.72 -29.29 -2.67
N GLN A 260 28.39 -30.36 -2.22
CA GLN A 260 29.58 -30.90 -2.88
C GLN A 260 29.18 -32.07 -3.77
N TRP A 261 29.07 -31.80 -5.07
CA TRP A 261 28.68 -32.80 -6.07
C TRP A 261 29.69 -32.91 -7.20
N GLN A 262 29.83 -34.12 -7.71
CA GLN A 262 30.73 -34.48 -8.77
C GLN A 262 30.01 -35.30 -9.83
N VAL A 263 30.46 -35.16 -11.06
CA VAL A 263 30.01 -35.93 -12.22
C VAL A 263 31.17 -36.69 -12.81
N THR A 264 31.02 -38.01 -12.98
CA THR A 264 31.92 -38.84 -13.76
C THR A 264 31.37 -38.96 -15.17
N LEU A 265 32.13 -38.49 -16.15
CA LEU A 265 31.75 -38.54 -17.55
C LEU A 265 31.79 -39.99 -18.08
N PRO A 266 30.85 -40.39 -18.95
CA PRO A 266 30.85 -41.72 -19.56
C PRO A 266 32.11 -41.93 -20.41
N ALA A 267 32.41 -43.19 -20.73
CA ALA A 267 33.49 -43.50 -21.65
C ALA A 267 33.23 -42.82 -23.01
N TYR A 268 34.26 -42.21 -23.59
CA TYR A 268 34.15 -41.62 -24.92
C TYR A 268 33.89 -42.73 -25.94
N ARG A 269 32.78 -42.63 -26.68
CA ARG A 269 32.49 -43.50 -27.82
C ARG A 269 32.78 -42.72 -29.10
N PRO A 270 33.82 -43.09 -29.87
CA PRO A 270 33.97 -42.56 -31.21
C PRO A 270 32.74 -42.97 -32.02
N GLY A 271 32.09 -41.99 -32.65
CA GLY A 271 30.98 -42.21 -33.57
C GLY A 271 31.45 -42.67 -34.94
#